data_AF-X0SEN5-F1
#
_entry.id   AF-X0SEN5-F1
#
_cell.length_a   1.000
_cell.length_b   1.000
_cell.length_c   1.000
_cell.angle_alpha   90.00
_cell.angle_beta   90.00
_cell.angle_gamma   90.00
#
_symmetry.space_group_name_H-M   'P 1'
#
loop_
_entity.id
_entity.type
_entity.pdbx_description
1 polymer ?
#
loop_
_entity_poly.entity_id
_entity_poly.type
_entity_poly.pdbx_seq_one_letter_code
_entity_poly.pdbx_strand_id
1 'polypeptide(L)'
;MDVTGSIDTKDPNYTNKEVRRIYEDLFGSSLFDRVEHTLYDVVRLFEGKYPGYHKCDTRYHDLEHTLQAYLAAARIIDGLIRETPARMPQEFAVLSLIGTIGHDTGFIKETW
;
A
#
# COMPACT_ATOMS: atom_id res chain seq x y z
N MET A 1 -10.20 5.02 9.13
CA MET A 1 -10.06 6.46 8.78
C MET A 1 -8.64 6.90 9.06
N ASP A 2 -8.06 7.65 8.13
CA ASP A 2 -6.74 8.25 8.28
C ASP A 2 -6.72 9.46 9.22
N VAL A 3 -5.54 10.04 9.45
CA VAL A 3 -5.34 11.16 10.41
C VAL A 3 -6.09 12.45 10.04
N THR A 4 -6.45 12.65 8.76
CA THR A 4 -7.27 13.79 8.33
C THR A 4 -8.76 13.50 8.40
N GLY A 5 -9.16 12.25 8.70
CA GLY A 5 -10.55 11.83 8.75
C GLY A 5 -11.25 11.83 7.39
N SER A 6 -10.49 11.74 6.28
CA SER A 6 -11.06 11.84 4.93
C SER A 6 -10.95 10.56 4.11
N ILE A 7 -10.03 9.65 4.46
CA ILE A 7 -9.83 8.38 3.74
C ILE A 7 -10.08 7.22 4.69
N ASP A 8 -10.92 6.24 4.29
CA ASP A 8 -11.13 5.05 5.09
C ASP A 8 -10.04 4.00 4.87
N THR A 9 -9.09 3.96 5.80
CA THR A 9 -7.98 3.00 5.85
C THR A 9 -8.38 1.58 6.24
N LYS A 10 -9.66 1.33 6.56
CA LYS A 10 -10.17 -0.03 6.80
C LYS A 10 -10.58 -0.73 5.51
N ASP A 11 -10.82 0.04 4.44
CA ASP A 11 -11.21 -0.49 3.15
C ASP A 11 -10.03 -0.33 2.16
N PRO A 12 -9.46 -1.45 1.66
CA PRO A 12 -8.37 -1.40 0.71
C PRO A 12 -8.76 -0.68 -0.60
N ASN A 13 -10.03 -0.69 -1.00
CA ASN A 13 -10.49 -0.02 -2.23
C ASN A 13 -10.47 1.50 -2.08
N TYR A 14 -10.96 2.03 -0.95
CA TYR A 14 -10.92 3.47 -0.69
C TYR A 14 -9.49 3.98 -0.55
N THR A 15 -8.64 3.22 0.13
CA THR A 15 -7.22 3.55 0.27
C THR A 15 -6.51 3.51 -1.08
N ASN A 16 -6.67 2.44 -1.86
CA ASN A 16 -6.06 2.30 -3.19
C ASN A 16 -6.52 3.39 -4.15
N LYS A 17 -7.81 3.77 -4.11
CA LYS A 17 -8.32 4.86 -4.96
C LYS A 17 -7.59 6.18 -4.71
N GLU A 18 -7.33 6.51 -3.45
CA GLU A 18 -6.60 7.74 -3.12
C GLU A 18 -5.12 7.64 -3.48
N VAL A 19 -4.47 6.51 -3.21
CA VAL A 19 -3.07 6.32 -3.60
C VAL A 19 -2.91 6.34 -5.12
N ARG A 20 -3.82 5.71 -5.87
CA ARG A 20 -3.87 5.79 -7.34
C ARG A 20 -4.00 7.23 -7.81
N ARG A 21 -4.92 8.00 -7.22
CA ARG A 21 -5.10 9.42 -7.55
C ARG A 21 -3.83 10.23 -7.34
N ILE A 22 -3.14 10.04 -6.21
CA ILE A 22 -1.87 10.72 -5.91
C ILE A 22 -0.79 10.31 -6.92
N TYR A 23 -0.65 9.01 -7.19
CA TYR A 23 0.34 8.48 -8.11
C TYR A 23 0.13 9.00 -9.55
N GLU A 24 -1.11 8.95 -10.04
CA GLU A 24 -1.46 9.36 -11.39
C GLU A 24 -1.25 10.86 -11.63
N ASP A 25 -1.44 11.70 -10.61
CA ASP A 25 -1.14 13.14 -10.69
C ASP A 25 0.37 13.43 -10.87
N LEU A 26 1.23 12.53 -10.38
CA LEU A 26 2.68 12.68 -10.42
C LEU A 26 3.31 12.04 -11.67
N PHE A 27 2.78 10.89 -12.10
CA PHE A 27 3.43 10.02 -13.08
C PHE A 27 2.53 9.57 -14.25
N GLY A 28 1.23 9.85 -14.20
CA GLY A 28 0.24 9.22 -15.07
C GLY A 28 -0.07 7.77 -14.64
N SER A 29 -0.78 7.02 -15.50
CA SER A 29 -1.32 5.70 -15.14
C SER A 29 -0.39 4.52 -15.39
N SER A 30 0.78 4.73 -15.99
CA SER A 30 1.70 3.63 -16.28
C SER A 30 2.22 3.00 -14.99
N LEU A 31 2.52 1.70 -15.03
CA LEU A 31 3.09 0.92 -13.92
C LEU A 31 2.25 0.78 -12.63
N PHE A 32 1.17 1.55 -12.43
CA PHE A 32 0.36 1.45 -11.21
C PHE A 32 -0.33 0.10 -11.04
N ASP A 33 -0.66 -0.60 -12.13
CA ASP A 33 -1.22 -1.95 -12.10
C ASP A 33 -0.32 -2.93 -11.31
N ARG A 34 1.00 -2.70 -11.22
CA ARG A 34 1.90 -3.52 -10.39
C ARG A 34 1.58 -3.37 -8.90
N VAL A 35 1.31 -2.14 -8.46
CA VAL A 35 0.92 -1.82 -7.08
C VAL A 35 -0.43 -2.47 -6.77
N GLU A 36 -1.39 -2.41 -7.68
CA GLU A 36 -2.72 -3.00 -7.49
C GLU A 36 -2.70 -4.52 -7.41
N HIS A 37 -1.91 -5.20 -8.27
CA HIS A 37 -1.75 -6.64 -8.17
C HIS A 37 -1.11 -7.05 -6.84
N THR A 38 -0.08 -6.34 -6.38
CA THR A 38 0.52 -6.60 -5.06
C THR A 38 -0.49 -6.38 -3.93
N LEU A 39 -1.24 -5.28 -3.97
CA LEU A 39 -2.26 -4.99 -2.96
C LEU A 39 -3.33 -6.10 -2.91
N TYR A 40 -3.79 -6.57 -4.07
CA TYR A 40 -4.76 -7.66 -4.16
C TYR A 40 -4.25 -8.93 -3.48
N ASP A 41 -3.02 -9.33 -3.75
CA ASP A 41 -2.44 -10.54 -3.15
C ASP A 41 -2.20 -10.36 -1.64
N VAL A 42 -1.75 -9.19 -1.20
CA VAL A 42 -1.54 -8.91 0.22
C VAL A 42 -2.87 -8.86 0.99
N VAL A 43 -3.94 -8.26 0.45
CA VAL A 43 -5.26 -8.32 1.07
C VAL A 43 -5.70 -9.78 1.25
N ARG A 44 -5.55 -10.61 0.20
CA ARG A 44 -5.85 -12.04 0.31
C ARG A 44 -4.99 -12.74 1.36
N LEU A 45 -3.73 -12.37 1.48
CA LEU A 45 -2.81 -12.92 2.47
C LEU A 45 -3.28 -12.60 3.89
N PHE A 46 -3.54 -11.33 4.21
CA PHE A 46 -4.04 -10.90 5.52
C PHE A 46 -5.39 -11.53 5.87
N GLU A 47 -6.25 -11.75 4.88
CA GLU A 47 -7.56 -12.39 5.06
C GLU A 47 -7.51 -13.93 5.17
N GLY A 48 -6.34 -14.56 4.97
CA GLY A 48 -6.21 -16.02 4.94
C GLY A 48 -6.80 -16.67 3.69
N LYS A 49 -6.93 -15.91 2.60
CA LYS A 49 -7.42 -16.34 1.28
C LYS A 49 -6.29 -16.57 0.27
N TYR A 50 -5.04 -16.31 0.67
CA TYR A 50 -3.86 -16.66 -0.10
C TYR A 50 -3.42 -18.09 0.25
N PRO A 51 -3.22 -19.00 -0.73
CA PRO A 51 -2.91 -20.39 -0.46
C PRO A 51 -1.66 -20.56 0.43
N GLY A 52 -1.76 -21.42 1.45
CA GLY A 52 -0.63 -21.74 2.32
C GLY A 52 -0.48 -20.88 3.57
N TYR A 53 -1.38 -19.91 3.80
CA TYR A 53 -1.28 -18.98 4.92
C TYR A 53 -2.57 -18.91 5.75
N HIS A 54 -2.41 -18.72 7.05
CA HIS A 54 -3.50 -18.42 7.95
C HIS A 54 -3.96 -16.96 7.83
N LYS A 55 -5.18 -16.66 8.27
CA LYS A 55 -5.62 -15.26 8.47
C LYS A 55 -4.71 -14.59 9.50
N CYS A 56 -4.35 -13.33 9.27
CA CYS A 56 -3.58 -12.53 10.21
C CYS A 56 -4.28 -12.49 11.58
N ASP A 57 -3.52 -12.78 12.64
CA ASP A 57 -3.98 -12.80 14.02
C ASP A 57 -3.21 -11.82 14.92
N THR A 58 -2.42 -10.93 14.33
CA THR A 58 -1.76 -9.86 15.09
C THR A 58 -2.75 -8.74 15.44
N ARG A 59 -2.46 -8.04 16.54
CA ARG A 59 -3.31 -6.92 17.00
C ARG A 59 -3.02 -5.59 16.31
N TYR A 60 -1.81 -5.42 15.78
CA TYR A 60 -1.34 -4.12 15.30
C TYR A 60 -0.76 -4.18 13.89
N HIS A 61 0.07 -5.16 13.57
CA HIS A 61 0.55 -5.40 12.20
C HIS A 61 -0.54 -6.13 11.40
N ASP A 62 -1.70 -5.49 11.30
CA ASP A 62 -2.88 -5.95 10.59
C ASP A 62 -3.03 -5.21 9.25
N LEU A 63 -4.08 -5.56 8.49
CA LEU A 63 -4.30 -4.95 7.17
C LEU A 63 -4.55 -3.44 7.25
N GLU A 64 -5.24 -2.94 8.29
CA GLU A 64 -5.48 -1.51 8.44
C GLU A 64 -4.16 -0.76 8.66
N HIS A 65 -3.27 -1.29 9.49
CA HIS A 65 -1.94 -0.69 9.69
C HIS A 65 -1.13 -0.65 8.39
N THR A 66 -1.11 -1.74 7.64
CA THR A 66 -0.47 -1.79 6.32
C THR A 66 -1.06 -0.75 5.36
N LEU A 67 -2.39 -0.59 5.31
CA LEU A 67 -3.07 0.40 4.48
C LEU A 67 -2.77 1.85 4.91
N GLN A 68 -2.67 2.12 6.20
CA GLN A 68 -2.25 3.41 6.74
C GLN A 68 -0.83 3.75 6.30
N ALA A 69 0.11 2.80 6.41
CA ALA A 69 1.48 2.97 5.97
C ALA A 69 1.55 3.21 4.45
N TYR A 70 0.78 2.45 3.66
CA TYR A 70 0.68 2.58 2.21
C TYR A 70 0.21 3.99 1.79
N LEU A 71 -0.85 4.51 2.41
CA LEU A 71 -1.32 5.87 2.16
C LEU A 71 -0.29 6.93 2.58
N ALA A 72 0.38 6.74 3.72
CA ALA A 72 1.43 7.63 4.19
C ALA A 72 2.61 7.68 3.22
N ALA A 73 3.05 6.54 2.70
CA ALA A 73 4.12 6.45 1.71
C ALA A 73 3.79 7.23 0.44
N ALA A 74 2.56 7.11 -0.08
CA ALA A 74 2.10 7.88 -1.24
C ALA A 74 2.17 9.40 -1.00
N ARG A 75 1.74 9.86 0.18
CA ARG A 75 1.80 11.29 0.56
C ARG A 75 3.22 11.81 0.75
N ILE A 76 4.14 10.97 1.26
CA ILE A 76 5.56 11.33 1.36
C ILE A 76 6.17 11.46 -0.04
N ILE A 77 5.86 10.54 -0.95
CA ILE A 77 6.32 10.60 -2.34
C ILE A 77 5.80 11.87 -3.04
N ASP A 78 4.53 12.21 -2.83
CA ASP A 78 3.93 13.45 -3.35
C ASP A 78 4.68 14.70 -2.89
N GLY A 79 4.90 14.84 -1.58
CA GLY A 79 5.67 15.95 -1.02
C GLY A 79 7.11 16.00 -1.55
N LEU A 80 7.81 14.85 -1.58
CA LEU A 80 9.19 14.77 -2.06
C LEU A 80 9.33 15.26 -3.51
N ILE A 81 8.43 14.81 -4.38
CA ILE A 81 8.49 15.11 -5.83
C ILE A 81 8.14 16.57 -6.11
N ARG A 82 7.20 17.15 -5.35
CA ARG A 82 6.81 18.56 -5.51
C ARG A 82 7.89 19.53 -5.03
N GLU A 83 8.66 19.16 -4.01
CA GLU A 83 9.65 20.06 -3.39
C GLU A 83 11.08 19.96 -3.95
N THR A 84 11.45 18.85 -4.62
CA THR A 84 12.88 18.57 -4.93
C THR A 84 13.26 18.73 -6.42
N PRO A 85 14.40 19.37 -6.76
CA PRO A 85 14.90 19.48 -8.13
C PRO A 85 15.31 18.14 -8.78
N ALA A 86 15.80 17.19 -7.99
CA ALA A 86 16.10 15.83 -8.40
C ALA A 86 14.88 14.94 -8.13
N ARG A 87 14.11 14.64 -9.18
CA ARG A 87 12.88 13.85 -9.05
C ARG A 87 13.18 12.36 -8.84
N MET A 88 12.40 11.73 -7.98
CA MET A 88 12.36 10.28 -7.81
C MET A 88 11.91 9.62 -9.13
N PRO A 89 12.64 8.63 -9.66
CA PRO A 89 12.17 7.83 -10.80
C PRO A 89 10.85 7.12 -10.49
N GLN A 90 9.98 6.99 -11.50
CA GLN A 90 8.67 6.38 -11.37
C GLN A 90 8.75 4.95 -10.83
N GLU A 91 9.75 4.18 -11.26
CA GLU A 91 10.01 2.81 -10.83
C GLU A 91 10.31 2.74 -9.33
N PHE A 92 11.02 3.73 -8.79
CA PHE A 92 11.30 3.79 -7.36
C PHE A 92 10.03 4.08 -6.57
N ALA A 93 9.16 4.97 -7.07
CA ALA A 93 7.87 5.22 -6.41
C ALA A 93 7.01 3.94 -6.36
N VAL A 94 6.96 3.19 -7.46
CA VAL A 94 6.26 1.89 -7.51
C VAL A 94 6.87 0.89 -6.52
N LEU A 95 8.19 0.76 -6.48
CA LEU A 95 8.88 -0.13 -5.54
C LEU A 95 8.66 0.28 -4.08
N SER A 96 8.65 1.58 -3.78
CA SER A 96 8.34 2.08 -2.44
C SER A 96 6.93 1.70 -2.02
N LEU A 97 5.93 1.89 -2.88
CA LEU A 97 4.54 1.52 -2.60
C LEU A 97 4.38 0.01 -2.40
N ILE A 98 4.98 -0.82 -3.28
CA ILE A 98 4.97 -2.29 -3.17
C ILE A 98 5.66 -2.73 -1.87
N GLY A 99 6.83 -2.15 -1.55
CA GLY A 99 7.57 -2.46 -0.34
C GLY A 99 6.76 -2.14 0.92
N THR A 100 6.05 -1.01 0.94
CA THR A 100 5.16 -0.65 2.05
C THR A 100 3.96 -1.59 2.16
N ILE A 101 3.33 -1.99 1.04
CA ILE A 101 2.26 -2.98 1.05
C ILE A 101 2.74 -4.32 1.64
N GLY A 102 3.97 -4.73 1.33
CA GLY A 102 4.53 -6.01 1.78
C GLY A 102 5.18 -6.03 3.16
N HIS A 103 5.34 -4.90 3.85
CA HIS A 103 6.27 -4.82 4.99
C HIS A 103 5.87 -5.69 6.20
N ASP A 104 4.56 -5.88 6.42
CA ASP A 104 4.02 -6.64 7.54
C ASP A 104 3.72 -8.12 7.21
N THR A 105 3.90 -8.54 5.96
CA THR A 105 3.49 -9.90 5.54
C THR A 105 4.27 -11.00 6.26
N GLY A 106 5.46 -10.69 6.80
CA GLY A 106 6.27 -11.62 7.58
C GLY A 106 5.65 -12.04 8.93
N PHE A 107 4.59 -11.37 9.38
CA PHE A 107 3.85 -11.79 10.59
C PHE A 107 2.82 -12.89 10.31
N ILE A 108 2.52 -13.18 9.05
CA ILE A 108 1.46 -14.12 8.67
C ILE A 108 2.02 -15.55 8.69
N LYS A 109 1.33 -16.43 9.44
CA LYS A 109 1.78 -17.81 9.66
C LYS A 109 1.47 -18.69 8.46
N GLU A 110 2.42 -19.55 8.11
CA GLU A 110 2.25 -20.64 7.14
C GLU A 110 1.39 -21.76 7.74
N THR A 111 0.75 -22.56 6.88
CA THR A 111 -0.16 -23.63 7.30
C THR A 111 0.52 -25.01 7.49
N TRP A 112 1.85 -25.09 7.47
CA TRP A 112 2.62 -26.34 7.52
C TRP A 112 3.66 -26.37 8.64
#